data_AF-A0A5C3P9M5-F1
#
_entry.id   AF-A0A5C3P9M5-F1
#
_cell.length_a   1.000
_cell.length_b   1.000
_cell.length_c   1.000
_cell.angle_alpha   90.00
_cell.angle_beta   90.00
_cell.angle_gamma   90.00
#
_symmetry.space_group_name_H-M   'P 1'
#
loop_
_entity.id
_entity.type
_entity.pdbx_description
1 polymer ?
#
loop_
_entity_poly.entity_id
_entity_poly.type
_entity_poly.pdbx_seq_one_letter_code
_entity_poly.pdbx_strand_id
1 'polypeptide(L)'
;MSAAVSALKQQLHKIAAEWPGDPFRPNIQLKTFFEHLAEHPNLTPTAVRAARALHEDEFKKKYALSAKMLQPASMPHHYTRLVEAFEKSAQGIARPWWKIFFNIW
;
A
#
# COMPACT_ATOMS: atom_id res chain seq x y z
N MET A 1 15.07 -22.13 20.37
CA MET A 1 13.88 -21.35 19.96
C MET A 1 14.13 -19.85 19.84
N SER A 2 15.03 -19.22 20.61
CA SER A 2 15.28 -17.76 20.53
C SER A 2 15.84 -17.28 19.19
N ALA A 3 16.73 -18.06 18.55
CA ALA A 3 17.33 -17.70 17.26
C ALA A 3 16.29 -17.57 16.12
N ALA A 4 15.29 -18.47 16.09
CA ALA A 4 14.23 -18.44 15.08
C ALA A 4 13.32 -17.21 15.25
N VAL A 5 12.99 -16.86 16.49
CA VAL A 5 12.23 -15.64 16.81
C VAL A 5 13.05 -14.41 16.42
N SER A 6 14.34 -14.37 16.75
CA SER A 6 15.24 -13.28 16.37
C SER A 6 15.27 -13.06 14.86
N ALA A 7 15.31 -14.13 14.06
CA ALA A 7 15.27 -14.04 12.60
C ALA A 7 13.95 -13.46 12.08
N LEU A 8 12.81 -13.87 12.66
CA LEU A 8 11.49 -13.34 12.30
C LEU A 8 11.36 -11.84 12.61
N LYS A 9 11.90 -11.41 13.76
CA LYS A 9 11.95 -10.00 14.14
C LYS A 9 12.75 -9.18 13.14
N GLN A 10 13.96 -9.63 12.81
CA GLN A 10 14.83 -8.97 11.84
C GLN A 10 14.17 -8.84 10.47
N GLN A 11 13.50 -9.90 10.01
CA GLN A 11 12.78 -9.88 8.74
C GLN A 11 11.63 -8.86 8.75
N LEU A 12 10.86 -8.78 9.82
CA LEU A 12 9.75 -7.83 9.93
C LEU A 12 10.26 -6.39 10.04
N HIS A 13 11.35 -6.13 10.77
CA HIS A 13 12.00 -4.81 10.81
C HIS A 13 12.50 -4.38 9.42
N LYS A 14 13.07 -5.31 8.63
CA LYS A 14 13.47 -5.02 7.26
C LYS A 14 12.27 -4.58 6.41
N ILE A 15 11.16 -5.33 6.47
CA ILE A 15 9.93 -5.00 5.76
C ILE A 15 9.39 -3.63 6.20
N ALA A 16 9.42 -3.34 7.51
CA ALA A 16 8.99 -2.05 8.03
C ALA A 16 9.83 -0.88 7.51
N ALA A 17 11.16 -1.05 7.45
CA ALA A 17 12.08 -0.02 6.96
C ALA A 17 11.91 0.29 5.47
N GLU A 18 11.58 -0.72 4.66
CA GLU A 18 11.30 -0.57 3.22
C GLU A 18 9.88 -0.05 2.94
N TRP A 19 8.98 -0.06 3.95
CA TRP A 19 7.58 0.29 3.75
C TRP A 19 7.38 1.79 3.49
N PRO A 20 6.63 2.17 2.44
CA PRO A 20 6.38 3.58 2.14
C PRO A 20 5.51 4.25 3.21
N GLY A 21 5.74 5.54 3.45
CA GLY A 21 4.87 6.35 4.31
C GLY A 21 3.55 6.70 3.63
N ASP A 22 2.46 6.73 4.39
CA ASP A 22 1.16 7.23 3.93
C ASP A 22 1.08 8.77 4.12
N PRO A 23 1.08 9.57 3.05
CA PRO A 23 1.00 11.03 3.15
C PRO A 23 -0.36 11.52 3.65
N PHE A 24 -1.43 10.74 3.47
CA PHE A 24 -2.79 11.12 3.88
C PHE A 24 -3.07 10.80 5.34
N ARG A 25 -2.33 9.86 5.93
CA ARG A 25 -2.50 9.43 7.32
C ARG A 25 -1.16 9.47 8.07
N PRO A 26 -0.59 10.67 8.28
CA PRO A 26 0.70 10.80 8.96
C PRO A 26 0.73 10.14 10.34
N ASN A 27 -0.40 10.10 11.04
CA ASN A 27 -0.53 9.54 12.39
C ASN A 27 -0.81 8.03 12.43
N ILE A 28 -1.10 7.39 11.28
CA ILE A 28 -1.46 5.96 11.21
C ILE A 28 -0.60 5.30 10.14
N GLN A 29 0.64 4.99 10.52
CA GLN A 29 1.65 4.44 9.61
C GLN A 29 1.82 2.95 9.83
N LEU A 30 1.72 2.18 8.73
CA LEU A 30 1.85 0.73 8.79
C LEU A 30 3.27 0.29 9.17
N LYS A 31 4.29 1.06 8.78
CA LYS A 31 5.68 0.82 9.21
C LYS A 31 5.83 0.77 10.73
N THR A 32 5.20 1.73 11.43
CA THR A 32 5.25 1.84 12.89
C THR A 32 4.54 0.67 13.55
N PHE A 33 3.41 0.24 12.97
CA PHE A 33 2.75 -0.98 13.40
C PHE A 33 3.65 -2.21 13.25
N PHE A 34 4.37 -2.36 12.13
CA PHE A 34 5.29 -3.48 11.93
C PHE A 34 6.50 -3.45 12.87
N GLU A 35 7.04 -2.27 13.16
CA GLU A 35 8.11 -2.09 14.16
C GLU A 35 7.65 -2.60 15.54
N HIS A 36 6.49 -2.15 16.02
CA HIS A 36 5.94 -2.61 17.30
C HIS A 36 5.57 -4.10 17.28
N LEU A 37 5.04 -4.61 16.16
CA LEU A 37 4.71 -6.01 16.02
C LEU A 37 5.95 -6.91 16.06
N ALA A 38 7.09 -6.44 15.55
CA ALA A 38 8.37 -7.15 15.63
C ALA A 38 8.87 -7.27 17.08
N GLU A 39 8.61 -6.27 17.92
CA GLU A 39 9.00 -6.30 19.33
C GLU A 39 8.07 -7.17 20.19
N HIS A 40 6.82 -7.35 19.75
CA HIS A 40 5.77 -8.06 20.48
C HIS A 40 6.17 -9.52 20.84
N PRO A 41 5.88 -9.99 22.07
CA PRO A 41 6.27 -11.31 22.53
C PRO A 41 5.60 -12.46 21.74
N ASN A 42 4.41 -12.23 21.19
CA ASN A 42 3.63 -13.23 20.43
C ASN A 42 3.74 -13.06 18.92
N LEU A 43 4.92 -12.68 18.40
CA LEU A 43 5.14 -12.60 16.96
C LEU A 43 4.96 -13.98 16.31
N THR A 44 4.02 -14.08 15.38
CA THR A 44 3.74 -15.32 14.66
C THR A 44 4.47 -15.37 13.32
N PRO A 45 4.99 -16.54 12.90
CA PRO A 45 5.60 -16.70 11.57
C PRO A 45 4.63 -16.38 10.42
N THR A 46 3.32 -16.62 10.64
CA THR A 46 2.26 -16.32 9.67
C THR A 46 2.11 -14.83 9.43
N ALA A 47 2.23 -14.00 10.47
CA ALA A 47 2.18 -12.54 10.33
C ALA A 47 3.35 -12.01 9.51
N VAL A 48 4.57 -12.48 9.77
CA VAL A 48 5.77 -12.10 8.99
C VAL A 48 5.63 -12.53 7.53
N ARG A 49 5.12 -13.74 7.28
CA ARG A 49 4.84 -14.21 5.92
C ARG A 49 3.79 -13.35 5.21
N ALA A 50 2.72 -12.98 5.90
CA ALA A 50 1.68 -12.12 5.34
C ALA A 50 2.22 -10.72 5.01
N ALA A 51 2.99 -10.12 5.90
CA ALA A 51 3.65 -8.84 5.66
C ALA A 51 4.58 -8.90 4.44
N ARG A 52 5.35 -9.98 4.30
CA ARG A 52 6.21 -10.21 3.13
C ARG A 52 5.39 -10.36 1.84
N ALA A 53 4.32 -11.15 1.86
CA ALA A 53 3.46 -11.37 0.69
C ALA A 53 2.81 -10.06 0.21
N LEU A 54 2.45 -9.17 1.14
CA LEU A 54 1.97 -7.82 0.82
C LEU A 54 3.09 -6.95 0.23
N HIS A 55 4.28 -6.94 0.85
CA HIS A 55 5.42 -6.16 0.37
C HIS A 55 5.86 -6.55 -1.05
N GLU A 56 5.87 -7.85 -1.35
CA GLU A 56 6.33 -8.38 -2.64
C GLU A 56 5.24 -8.38 -3.72
N ASP A 57 4.06 -7.81 -3.45
CA ASP A 57 2.91 -7.78 -4.37
C ASP A 57 2.51 -9.21 -4.85
N GLU A 58 2.66 -10.23 -3.99
CA GLU A 58 2.53 -11.64 -4.37
C GLU A 58 1.14 -11.94 -4.97
N PHE A 59 0.08 -11.45 -4.33
CA PHE A 59 -1.30 -11.68 -4.77
C PHE A 59 -1.66 -10.93 -6.05
N LYS A 60 -1.08 -9.75 -6.26
CA LYS A 60 -1.25 -8.98 -7.49
C LYS A 60 -0.63 -9.72 -8.69
N LYS A 61 0.52 -10.36 -8.47
CA LYS A 61 1.19 -11.20 -9.49
C LYS A 61 0.43 -12.51 -9.73
N LYS A 62 -0.01 -13.16 -8.65
CA LYS A 62 -0.71 -14.45 -8.69
C LYS A 62 -2.09 -14.35 -9.34
N TYR A 63 -2.81 -13.27 -9.06
CA TYR A 63 -4.16 -13.02 -9.56
C TYR A 63 -4.16 -11.78 -10.46
N ALA A 64 -3.39 -11.84 -11.55
CA ALA A 64 -3.31 -10.74 -12.51
C ALA A 64 -4.70 -10.46 -13.10
N LEU A 65 -5.19 -9.24 -12.92
CA LEU A 65 -6.49 -8.80 -13.44
C LEU A 65 -6.40 -8.57 -14.95
N SER A 66 -7.46 -8.91 -15.68
CA SER A 66 -7.57 -8.61 -17.11
C SER A 66 -7.57 -7.11 -17.35
N ALA A 67 -6.92 -6.66 -18.43
CA ALA A 67 -6.94 -5.25 -18.85
C ALA A 67 -8.37 -4.70 -18.97
N LYS A 68 -9.33 -5.53 -19.39
CA LYS A 68 -10.75 -5.15 -19.51
C LYS A 68 -11.42 -4.90 -18.16
N MET A 69 -10.93 -5.52 -17.08
CA MET A 69 -11.42 -5.21 -15.72
C MET A 69 -10.90 -3.87 -15.22
N LEU A 70 -9.68 -3.48 -15.62
CA LEU A 70 -9.05 -2.21 -15.27
C LEU A 70 -9.46 -1.05 -16.20
N GLN A 71 -10.23 -1.33 -17.25
CA GLN A 71 -10.67 -0.35 -18.24
C GLN A 71 -12.15 -0.58 -18.56
N PRO A 72 -13.09 -0.07 -17.74
CA PRO A 72 -14.51 -0.28 -17.97
C PRO A 72 -14.92 0.38 -19.29
N ALA A 73 -15.81 -0.27 -20.05
CA ALA A 73 -16.18 0.16 -21.41
C ALA A 73 -16.81 1.58 -21.44
N SER A 74 -17.52 1.97 -20.38
CA SER A 74 -18.11 3.30 -20.24
C SER A 74 -17.08 4.40 -19.94
N MET A 75 -15.94 4.07 -19.33
CA MET A 75 -14.89 5.03 -18.98
C MET A 75 -13.51 4.35 -18.94
N PRO A 76 -12.84 4.15 -20.09
CA PRO A 76 -11.60 3.37 -20.17
C PRO A 76 -10.46 3.91 -19.28
N HIS A 77 -10.45 5.22 -19.02
CA HIS A 77 -9.44 5.89 -18.19
C HIS A 77 -9.85 6.09 -16.72
N HIS A 78 -10.87 5.38 -16.23
CA HIS A 78 -11.40 5.61 -14.89
C HIS A 78 -10.35 5.45 -13.78
N TYR A 79 -9.71 4.29 -13.71
CA TYR A 79 -8.74 4.00 -12.64
C TYR A 79 -7.42 4.75 -12.82
N THR A 80 -6.98 4.99 -14.06
CA THR A 80 -5.78 5.80 -14.30
C THR A 80 -5.97 7.24 -13.80
N ARG A 81 -7.14 7.83 -14.07
CA ARG A 81 -7.50 9.16 -13.55
C ARG A 81 -7.61 9.19 -12.02
N LEU A 82 -8.12 8.12 -11.41
CA LEU A 82 -8.19 8.02 -9.94
C LEU A 82 -6.80 8.01 -9.30
N VAL A 83 -5.87 7.23 -9.85
CA VAL A 83 -4.48 7.17 -9.37
C VAL A 83 -3.80 8.53 -9.55
N GLU A 84 -3.94 9.14 -10.73
CA GLU A 84 -3.36 10.46 -11.01
C GLU A 84 -3.91 11.55 -10.07
N ALA A 85 -5.22 11.54 -9.82
CA ALA A 85 -5.86 12.47 -8.89
C ALA A 85 -5.37 12.26 -7.45
N PHE A 86 -5.15 11.01 -7.04
CA PHE A 86 -4.60 10.66 -5.74
C PHE A 86 -3.17 11.19 -5.57
N GLU A 87 -2.29 10.96 -6.56
CA GLU A 87 -0.91 11.45 -6.56
C GLU A 87 -0.84 12.99 -6.53
N LYS A 88 -1.64 13.66 -7.37
CA LYS A 88 -1.73 15.13 -7.39
C LYS A 88 -2.23 15.69 -6.06
N SER A 89 -3.22 15.05 -5.46
CA SER A 89 -3.75 15.42 -4.14
C SER A 89 -2.67 15.32 -3.06
N ALA A 90 -1.85 14.26 -3.07
CA ALA A 90 -0.73 14.11 -2.14
C ALA A 90 0.34 15.22 -2.31
N GLN A 91 0.47 15.79 -3.50
CA GLN A 91 1.34 16.93 -3.80
C GLN A 91 0.70 18.30 -3.47
N GLY A 92 -0.53 18.32 -2.95
CA GLY A 92 -1.29 19.55 -2.70
C GLY A 92 -1.87 20.20 -3.97
N ILE A 93 -1.87 19.50 -5.10
CA ILE A 93 -2.39 20.00 -6.37
C ILE A 93 -3.88 19.69 -6.45
N ALA A 94 -4.71 20.70 -6.23
CA ALA A 94 -6.16 20.61 -6.39
C ALA A 94 -6.59 20.76 -7.86
N ARG A 95 -7.72 20.15 -8.21
CA ARG A 95 -8.36 20.41 -9.51
C ARG A 95 -8.94 21.83 -9.53
N PRO A 96 -8.74 22.61 -10.60
CA PRO A 96 -9.41 23.90 -10.77
C PRO A 96 -10.94 23.77 -10.66
N TRP A 97 -11.58 24.70 -9.96
CA TRP A 97 -13.02 24.65 -9.67
C TRP A 97 -13.89 24.47 -10.93
N TRP A 98 -13.54 25.13 -12.04
CA TRP A 98 -14.28 25.05 -13.30
C TRP A 98 -14.24 23.65 -13.91
N LYS A 99 -13.11 22.91 -13.77
CA LYS A 99 -13.01 21.51 -14.22
C LYS A 99 -13.93 20.59 -13.43
N ILE A 100 -14.09 20.87 -12.14
CA ILE A 100 -15.02 20.13 -11.26
C ILE A 100 -16.46 20.43 -11.70
N PHE A 101 -16.81 21.71 -11.86
CA PHE A 101 -18.15 22.17 -12.24
C PHE A 101 -18.61 21.58 -13.58
N PHE A 102 -17.76 21.57 -14.60
CA PHE A 102 -18.10 21.03 -15.93
C PHE A 102 -17.86 19.52 -16.06
N ASN A 103 -17.46 18.82 -14.99
CA ASN A 103 -17.06 17.41 -15.01
C ASN A 103 -16.00 17.10 -16.09
N ILE A 104 -15.08 18.04 -16.31
CA ILE A 104 -13.97 17.92 -17.28
C ILE A 104 -12.79 17.29 -16.57
N TRP A 105 -12.44 16.08 -16.98
CA TRP A 105 -11.32 15.31 -16.45
C TRP A 105 -10.01 15.67 -17.16
#